data_AF-A0A1U7ZVZ0-F1
#
_entry.id   AF-A0A1U7ZVZ0-F1
#
_cell.length_a   1.000
_cell.length_b   1.000
_cell.length_c   1.000
_cell.angle_alpha   90.00
_cell.angle_beta   90.00
_cell.angle_gamma   90.00
#
_symmetry.space_group_name_H-M   'P 1'
#
loop_
_entity.id
_entity.type
_entity.pdbx_description
1 polymer ?
#
loop_
_entity_poly.entity_id
_entity_poly.type
_entity_poly.pdbx_seq_one_letter_code
_entity_poly.pdbx_strand_id
1 'polypeptide(L)'
;MSVEILDGATVRSFVEDEQAFEDCVYDRFTQLDNNRDGCLSYAEMVKELQNLRILEIHFGVDVKMDPNELAITYRSLFHQFDRDSNGSVNLEEFRAEIKQMMLAMANGLGFLPVQMVLEEGSFLKKAVDRESFNASA
;
A
#
# COMPACT_ATOMS: atom_id res chain seq x y z
N MET A 1 10.87 -10.94 5.96
CA MET A 1 9.69 -10.74 6.85
C MET A 1 10.19 -10.42 8.24
N SER A 2 9.84 -9.27 8.80
CA SER A 2 10.24 -8.82 10.14
C SER A 2 9.01 -8.45 10.96
N VAL A 3 9.06 -8.69 12.27
CA VAL A 3 8.00 -8.28 13.19
C VAL A 3 8.31 -6.87 13.70
N GLU A 4 7.50 -5.90 13.31
CA GLU A 4 7.70 -4.50 13.61
C GLU A 4 6.55 -3.94 14.45
N ILE A 5 6.84 -2.92 15.25
CA ILE A 5 5.82 -2.16 15.97
C ILE A 5 5.43 -0.97 15.08
N LEU A 6 4.14 -0.80 14.83
CA LEU A 6 3.60 0.26 13.99
C LEU A 6 2.59 1.08 14.78
N ASP A 7 2.81 2.40 14.84
CA ASP A 7 1.84 3.34 15.40
C ASP A 7 1.24 4.23 14.30
N GLY A 8 0.07 4.81 14.57
CA GLY A 8 -0.56 5.78 13.66
C GLY A 8 0.33 7.01 13.42
N ALA A 9 1.12 7.42 14.41
CA ALA A 9 2.10 8.50 14.27
C ALA A 9 3.22 8.16 13.27
N THR A 10 3.75 6.94 13.31
CA THR A 10 4.78 6.44 12.39
C THR A 10 4.30 6.52 10.94
N VAL A 11 3.09 6.00 10.69
CA VAL A 11 2.48 6.02 9.34
C VAL A 11 2.23 7.45 8.88
N ARG A 12 1.73 8.32 9.76
CA ARG A 12 1.48 9.73 9.43
C ARG A 12 2.77 10.48 9.12
N SER A 13 3.82 10.30 9.92
CA SER A 13 5.13 10.92 9.70
C SER A 13 5.74 10.50 8.36
N PHE A 14 5.62 9.22 7.99
CA PHE A 14 6.06 8.76 6.68
C PHE A 14 5.28 9.39 5.51
N VAL A 15 3.96 9.54 5.66
CA VAL A 15 3.12 10.17 4.62
C VAL A 15 3.34 11.69 4.53
N GLU A 16 3.67 12.34 5.63
CA GLU A 16 4.04 13.76 5.68
C GLU A 16 5.42 14.02 5.07
N ASP A 17 6.31 13.03 5.09
CA ASP A 17 7.59 13.05 4.39
C ASP A 17 7.38 12.85 2.89
N GLU A 18 6.96 13.93 2.22
CA GLU A 18 6.53 13.87 0.82
C GLU A 18 7.62 13.35 -0.11
N GLN A 19 8.90 13.61 0.14
CA GLN A 19 10.00 13.07 -0.66
C GLN A 19 10.10 11.55 -0.50
N ALA A 20 10.19 11.05 0.73
CA ALA A 20 10.33 9.61 0.97
C ALA A 20 9.10 8.82 0.53
N PHE A 21 7.92 9.41 0.73
CA PHE A 21 6.66 8.87 0.27
C PHE A 21 6.60 8.82 -1.25
N GLU A 22 6.91 9.93 -1.94
CA GLU A 22 6.95 9.99 -3.41
C GLU A 22 7.94 8.99 -3.99
N ASP A 23 9.17 8.94 -3.49
CA ASP A 23 10.18 7.97 -3.95
C ASP A 23 9.70 6.53 -3.74
N CYS A 24 9.05 6.24 -2.61
CA CYS A 24 8.53 4.91 -2.33
C CYS A 24 7.36 4.54 -3.25
N VAL A 25 6.42 5.47 -3.47
CA VAL A 25 5.29 5.29 -4.37
C VAL A 25 5.76 5.12 -5.80
N TYR A 26 6.72 5.93 -6.24
CA TYR A 26 7.29 5.89 -7.58
C TYR A 26 8.07 4.60 -7.84
N ASP A 27 8.92 4.18 -6.90
CA ASP A 27 9.63 2.89 -6.97
C ASP A 27 8.63 1.73 -7.09
N ARG A 28 7.56 1.77 -6.29
CA ARG A 28 6.53 0.73 -6.36
C ARG A 28 5.75 0.79 -7.67
N PHE A 29 5.35 1.97 -8.11
CA PHE A 29 4.66 2.18 -9.37
C PHE A 29 5.49 1.67 -10.56
N THR A 30 6.79 1.94 -10.57
CA THR A 30 7.70 1.47 -11.63
C THR A 30 7.88 -0.04 -11.63
N GLN A 31 7.78 -0.69 -10.46
CA GLN A 31 7.77 -2.15 -10.35
C GLN A 31 6.45 -2.77 -10.85
N LEU A 32 5.35 -2.06 -10.67
CA LEU A 32 4.00 -2.43 -11.14
C LEU A 32 3.86 -2.23 -12.66
N ASP A 33 4.37 -1.12 -13.18
CA ASP A 33 4.31 -0.68 -14.58
C ASP A 33 5.28 -1.50 -15.45
N ASN A 34 4.87 -2.72 -15.77
CA ASN A 34 5.70 -3.69 -16.46
C ASN A 34 5.85 -3.34 -17.95
N ASN A 35 4.83 -2.74 -18.55
CA ASN A 35 4.88 -2.25 -19.92
C ASN A 35 5.51 -0.84 -20.06
N ARG A 36 5.73 -0.14 -18.94
CA ARG A 36 6.31 1.21 -18.86
C ARG A 36 5.54 2.23 -19.67
N ASP A 37 4.22 2.10 -19.69
CA ASP A 37 3.34 3.05 -20.38
C ASP A 37 2.96 4.25 -19.49
N GLY A 38 3.36 4.24 -18.22
CA GLY A 38 3.06 5.29 -17.25
C GLY A 38 1.70 5.15 -16.59
N CYS A 39 1.01 4.02 -16.76
CA CYS A 39 -0.32 3.73 -16.23
C CYS A 39 -0.42 2.26 -15.79
N LEU A 40 -1.05 2.00 -14.64
CA LEU A 40 -1.26 0.62 -14.18
C LEU A 40 -2.57 0.08 -14.71
N SER A 41 -2.47 -0.94 -15.55
CA SER A 41 -3.63 -1.70 -15.98
C SER A 41 -4.15 -2.60 -14.86
N TYR A 42 -5.42 -2.98 -14.91
CA TYR A 42 -6.00 -3.95 -13.97
C TYR A 42 -5.16 -5.23 -13.85
N ALA A 43 -4.65 -5.75 -14.96
CA ALA A 43 -3.82 -6.95 -14.96
C ALA A 43 -2.49 -6.78 -14.21
N GLU A 44 -1.88 -5.60 -14.28
CA GLU A 44 -0.63 -5.26 -13.59
C GLU A 44 -0.87 -5.07 -12.09
N MET A 45 -1.95 -4.35 -11.74
CA MET A 45 -2.36 -4.20 -10.34
C MET A 45 -2.75 -5.51 -9.67
N VAL A 46 -3.50 -6.41 -10.34
CA VAL A 46 -3.91 -7.70 -9.76
C VAL A 46 -2.71 -8.57 -9.43
N LYS A 47 -1.72 -8.63 -10.33
CA LYS A 47 -0.50 -9.42 -10.13
C LYS A 47 0.23 -8.99 -8.87
N GLU A 48 0.24 -7.68 -8.61
CA GLU A 48 0.85 -7.14 -7.42
C GLU A 48 -0.07 -7.25 -6.21
N LEU A 49 -1.40 -7.04 -6.28
CA LEU A 49 -2.30 -7.29 -5.15
C LEU A 49 -2.27 -8.75 -4.67
N GLN A 50 -1.94 -9.69 -5.56
CA GLN A 50 -1.62 -11.08 -5.21
C GLN A 50 -0.27 -11.21 -4.48
N ASN A 51 0.73 -10.41 -4.85
CA ASN A 51 2.06 -10.39 -4.21
C ASN A 51 2.11 -9.55 -2.92
N LEU A 52 1.33 -8.47 -2.83
CA LEU A 52 1.47 -7.41 -1.82
C LEU A 52 0.84 -7.75 -0.48
N ARG A 53 0.23 -8.94 -0.33
CA ARG A 53 -0.50 -9.35 0.88
C ARG A 53 -1.45 -8.27 1.44
N ILE A 54 -1.92 -7.33 0.62
CA ILE A 54 -2.84 -6.25 1.05
C ILE A 54 -4.15 -6.83 1.60
N LEU A 55 -4.51 -8.05 1.19
CA LEU A 55 -5.64 -8.80 1.73
C LEU A 55 -5.40 -9.37 3.15
N GLU A 56 -4.16 -9.65 3.56
CA GLU A 56 -3.89 -10.14 4.92
C GLU A 56 -4.13 -9.05 5.98
N ILE A 57 -3.98 -7.76 5.62
CA ILE A 57 -4.13 -6.66 6.57
C ILE A 57 -5.59 -6.20 6.73
N HIS A 58 -6.43 -6.32 5.70
CA HIS A 58 -7.82 -5.85 5.77
C HIS A 58 -8.89 -6.91 5.97
N PHE A 59 -8.57 -8.20 5.82
CA PHE A 59 -9.58 -9.23 6.05
C PHE A 59 -9.28 -10.22 7.16
N GLY A 60 -8.06 -10.30 7.71
CA GLY A 60 -7.79 -11.20 8.87
C GLY A 60 -8.26 -12.64 8.65
N VAL A 61 -8.38 -13.04 7.39
CA VAL A 61 -9.14 -14.19 6.98
C VAL A 61 -8.26 -14.94 6.01
N ASP A 62 -7.70 -16.04 6.52
CA ASP A 62 -7.11 -17.14 5.76
C ASP A 62 -8.22 -17.86 4.99
N VAL A 63 -9.02 -17.13 4.20
CA VAL A 63 -9.99 -17.73 3.28
C VAL A 63 -9.28 -17.84 1.97
N LYS A 64 -9.03 -19.09 1.59
CA LYS A 64 -8.95 -19.52 0.19
C LYS A 64 -10.23 -19.06 -0.50
N MET A 65 -10.28 -17.80 -0.90
CA MET A 65 -11.41 -17.22 -1.59
C MET A 65 -11.40 -17.76 -3.01
N ASP A 66 -12.58 -18.12 -3.52
CA ASP A 66 -12.70 -18.61 -4.88
C ASP A 66 -12.10 -17.58 -5.84
N PRO A 67 -11.36 -18.01 -6.90
CA PRO A 67 -10.68 -17.09 -7.82
C PRO A 67 -11.61 -16.04 -8.42
N ASN A 68 -12.89 -16.40 -8.58
CA ASN A 68 -13.94 -15.51 -9.08
C ASN A 68 -14.33 -14.42 -8.06
N GLU A 69 -14.47 -14.76 -6.77
CA GLU A 69 -14.78 -13.78 -5.72
C GLU A 69 -13.60 -12.86 -5.44
N LEU A 70 -12.39 -13.41 -5.52
CA LEU A 70 -11.15 -12.66 -5.40
C LEU A 70 -11.02 -11.63 -6.54
N ALA A 71 -11.35 -12.03 -7.78
CA ALA A 71 -11.38 -11.13 -8.94
C ALA A 71 -12.41 -10.00 -8.78
N ILE A 72 -13.58 -10.27 -8.22
CA ILE A 72 -14.59 -9.21 -7.94
C ILE A 72 -14.04 -8.23 -6.90
N THR A 73 -13.41 -8.74 -5.85
CA THR A 73 -12.80 -7.92 -4.78
C THR A 73 -11.66 -7.06 -5.32
N TYR A 74 -10.77 -7.63 -6.13
CA TYR A 74 -9.71 -6.88 -6.80
C TYR A 74 -10.24 -5.85 -7.78
N ARG A 75 -11.33 -6.14 -8.47
CA ARG A 75 -11.97 -5.17 -9.37
C ARG A 75 -12.59 -4.00 -8.62
N SER A 76 -13.22 -4.26 -7.47
CA SER A 76 -13.72 -3.20 -6.58
C SER A 76 -12.58 -2.35 -6.01
N LEU A 77 -11.47 -2.99 -5.59
CA LEU A 77 -10.27 -2.27 -5.17
C LEU A 77 -9.68 -1.44 -6.30
N PHE A 78 -9.52 -2.01 -7.50
CA PHE A 78 -9.02 -1.29 -8.67
C PHE A 78 -9.86 -0.06 -8.99
N HIS A 79 -11.19 -0.18 -8.96
CA HIS A 79 -12.10 0.97 -9.14
C HIS A 79 -11.96 2.05 -8.06
N GLN A 80 -11.40 1.72 -6.89
CA GLN A 80 -11.09 2.71 -5.87
C GLN A 80 -9.85 3.52 -6.23
N PHE A 81 -8.87 2.90 -6.91
CA PHE A 81 -7.68 3.57 -7.41
C PHE A 81 -7.94 4.35 -8.72
N ASP A 82 -8.77 3.80 -9.61
CA ASP A 82 -9.18 4.39 -10.90
C ASP A 82 -10.30 5.43 -10.69
N ARG A 83 -9.92 6.65 -10.29
CA ARG A 83 -10.87 7.71 -9.89
C ARG A 83 -11.64 8.27 -11.07
N ASP A 84 -10.99 8.38 -12.22
CA ASP A 84 -11.64 8.84 -13.44
C ASP A 84 -12.37 7.70 -14.19
N SER A 85 -12.24 6.46 -13.71
CA SER A 85 -12.85 5.27 -14.30
C SER A 85 -12.44 5.08 -15.77
N ASN A 86 -11.21 5.50 -16.11
CA ASN A 86 -10.68 5.38 -17.47
C ASN A 86 -10.19 3.95 -17.78
N GLY A 87 -10.13 3.07 -16.76
CA GLY A 87 -9.68 1.69 -16.87
C GLY A 87 -8.18 1.48 -16.57
N SER A 88 -7.48 2.52 -16.15
CA SER A 88 -6.04 2.57 -15.88
C SER A 88 -5.75 3.51 -14.72
N VAL A 89 -4.80 3.16 -13.87
CA VAL A 89 -4.43 4.00 -12.72
C VAL A 89 -3.13 4.73 -13.03
N ASN A 90 -3.17 6.05 -13.17
CA ASN A 90 -1.95 6.82 -13.38
C ASN A 90 -1.18 7.02 -12.06
N LEU A 91 0.06 7.53 -12.15
CA LEU A 91 0.91 7.74 -10.96
C LEU A 91 0.27 8.69 -9.93
N GLU A 92 -0.42 9.74 -10.37
CA GLU A 92 -1.07 10.70 -9.46
C GLU A 92 -2.23 10.07 -8.71
N GLU A 93 -3.06 9.28 -9.39
CA GLU A 93 -4.15 8.52 -8.79
C GLU A 93 -3.63 7.48 -7.81
N PHE A 94 -2.62 6.70 -8.23
CA PHE A 94 -1.99 5.71 -7.38
C PHE A 94 -1.41 6.36 -6.11
N ARG A 95 -0.69 7.47 -6.26
CA ARG A 95 -0.16 8.24 -5.13
C ARG A 95 -1.26 8.74 -4.20
N ALA A 96 -2.31 9.36 -4.76
CA ALA A 96 -3.37 9.95 -3.97
C ALA A 96 -4.15 8.87 -3.18
N GLU A 97 -4.38 7.71 -3.78
CA GLU A 97 -5.10 6.61 -3.14
C GLU A 97 -4.24 5.94 -2.06
N ILE A 98 -2.96 5.64 -2.34
CA ILE A 98 -2.03 5.12 -1.31
C ILE A 98 -1.91 6.08 -0.14
N LYS A 99 -1.85 7.40 -0.40
CA LYS A 99 -1.81 8.43 0.64
C LYS A 99 -3.05 8.39 1.51
N GLN A 100 -4.24 8.32 0.90
CA GLN A 100 -5.51 8.24 1.63
C GLN A 100 -5.63 6.95 2.44
N MET A 101 -5.28 5.78 1.88
CA MET A 101 -5.29 4.51 2.60
C MET A 101 -4.36 4.54 3.81
N MET A 102 -3.12 5.01 3.66
CA MET A 102 -2.16 5.10 4.77
C MET A 102 -2.64 6.07 5.86
N LEU A 103 -3.25 7.20 5.50
CA LEU A 103 -3.84 8.11 6.49
C LEU A 103 -5.07 7.50 7.18
N ALA A 104 -5.91 6.77 6.45
CA ALA A 104 -7.04 6.05 7.02
C ALA A 104 -6.56 4.95 7.99
N MET A 105 -5.51 4.22 7.64
CA MET A 105 -4.85 3.26 8.53
C MET A 105 -4.25 3.94 9.76
N ALA A 106 -3.54 5.06 9.59
CA ALA A 106 -3.01 5.84 10.70
C ALA A 106 -4.12 6.30 11.66
N ASN A 107 -5.26 6.73 11.13
CA ASN A 107 -6.42 7.12 11.91
C ASN A 107 -7.12 5.91 12.56
N GLY A 108 -7.13 4.75 11.90
CA GLY A 108 -7.72 3.50 12.42
C GLY A 108 -6.86 2.82 13.50
N LEU A 109 -5.54 2.89 13.39
CA LEU A 109 -4.59 2.43 14.42
C LEU A 109 -4.70 3.27 15.70
N GLY A 110 -5.05 4.56 15.56
CA GLY A 110 -5.22 5.46 16.69
C GLY A 110 -3.90 5.70 17.43
N PHE A 111 -3.94 5.62 18.76
CA PHE A 111 -2.78 5.82 19.66
C PHE A 111 -2.18 4.49 20.18
N LEU A 112 -2.71 3.35 19.71
CA LEU A 112 -2.25 2.06 20.19
C LEU A 112 -1.30 1.45 19.17
N PRO A 113 -0.01 1.27 19.51
CA PRO A 113 0.92 0.62 18.62
C PRO A 113 0.49 -0.84 18.41
N VAL A 114 0.49 -1.27 17.17
CA VAL A 114 0.15 -2.65 16.77
C VAL A 114 1.41 -3.34 16.29
N GLN A 115 1.61 -4.58 16.74
CA GLN A 115 2.70 -5.42 16.26
C GLN A 115 2.25 -6.14 14.98
N MET A 116 2.98 -5.94 13.89
CA MET A 116 2.65 -6.51 12.58
C MET A 116 3.85 -7.22 11.95
N VAL A 117 3.59 -8.29 11.20
CA VAL A 117 4.60 -8.94 10.36
C VAL A 117 4.64 -8.20 9.03
N LEU A 118 5.77 -7.57 8.74
CA LEU A 118 5.97 -6.78 7.53
C LEU A 118 6.95 -7.46 6.58
N GLU A 119 6.67 -7.37 5.28
CA GLU A 119 7.59 -7.79 4.24
C GLU A 119 8.64 -6.72 3.95
N GLU A 120 9.82 -7.17 3.53
CA GLU A 120 10.92 -6.30 3.14
C GLU A 120 10.54 -5.51 1.88
N GLY A 121 10.71 -4.19 1.92
CA GLY A 121 10.29 -3.29 0.85
C GLY A 121 8.82 -2.87 0.86
N SER A 122 8.01 -3.34 1.82
CA SER A 122 6.63 -2.86 2.00
C SER A 122 6.59 -1.39 2.45
N PHE A 123 5.50 -0.68 2.12
CA PHE A 123 5.29 0.72 2.52
C PHE A 123 5.38 0.91 4.04
N LEU A 124 4.78 -0.01 4.80
CA LEU A 124 4.80 0.04 6.26
C LEU A 124 6.19 -0.27 6.83
N LYS A 125 6.95 -1.18 6.20
CA LYS A 125 8.33 -1.46 6.63
C LYS A 125 9.22 -0.22 6.44
N LYS A 126 9.10 0.45 5.28
CA LYS A 126 9.79 1.71 5.02
C LYS A 126 9.39 2.82 6.02
N ALA A 127 8.13 2.87 6.44
CA ALA A 127 7.68 3.81 7.48
C ALA A 127 8.36 3.54 8.83
N VAL A 128 8.47 2.28 9.26
CA VAL A 128 9.13 1.89 10.52
C VAL A 128 10.65 2.10 10.44
N ASP A 129 11.29 1.76 9.32
CA ASP A 129 12.73 2.00 9.12
C ASP A 129 13.06 3.50 9.19
N ARG A 130 12.16 4.37 8.70
CA ARG A 130 12.33 5.83 8.77
C ARG A 130 12.21 6.36 10.19
N GLU A 131 11.25 5.86 10.97
CA GLU A 131 11.13 6.24 12.39
C GLU A 131 12.33 5.73 13.19
N SER A 132 12.78 4.49 12.96
CA SER A 132 13.96 3.93 13.60
C SER A 132 15.23 4.75 13.30
N PHE A 133 15.34 5.27 12.08
CA PHE A 133 16.43 6.16 11.67
C PHE A 133 16.32 7.54 12.35
N ASN A 134 15.12 8.13 12.42
CA ASN A 134 14.90 9.42 13.10
C ASN A 134 15.06 9.33 14.63
N ALA A 135 14.78 8.17 15.23
CA ALA A 135 14.95 7.96 16.68
C ALA A 135 16.42 7.75 17.10
N SER A 136 17.31 7.50 16.14
CA SER A 136 18.75 7.26 16.38
C SER A 136 19.66 8.40 15.90
N ALA A 137 19.08 9.50 15.42
CA ALA A 137 19.77 10.76 15.08
C ALA A 137 19.56 11.81 16.19
#